data_AF-A0A8J8EIJ7-F1
#
_entry.id   AF-A0A8J8EIJ7-F1
#
_cell.length_a   1.000
_cell.length_b   1.000
_cell.length_c   1.000
_cell.angle_alpha   90.00
_cell.angle_beta   90.00
_cell.angle_gamma   90.00
#
_symmetry.space_group_name_H-M   'P 1'
#
loop_
_entity.id
_entity.type
_entity.pdbx_description
1 polymer ?
#
loop_
_entity_poly.entity_id
_entity_poly.type
_entity_poly.pdbx_seq_one_letter_code
_entity_poly.pdbx_strand_id
1 'polypeptide(L)'
;MAEASQLFKEFKIQSVSEFFRRNAAMLGYTGKIRSLTTVVHEAVTNSLDACEEAGIAPYIRVEIEELGKEHYKVIVEDNGPGIPEKYITHVFGKMLAGTKAHRNIQSRGQQGIGISGAVMFAQITSGKATRVITSTGGDKTIEAWVKIDVDKNEGKIVKKEKHPNPKGWRGTRIELEVKNVRYVRSKQGVYWYLKLTAIANPHAHIELIEPDGKLIVFPRSSDYIPEPPVEMKPHPRGVLTDDVYRMAKKTRRNTVKRFLVGEFSRISDKKIDELIEYIAALRLIKTEEDKNVQEQLYERLMRGEVKAVLRSFRGYTKVLKQVAKLMEKPPEKLTWHEAEEIVEAFKYMKFLAPPTHGLRPIGEENIEKGLKGILKPEFVTAVTRPPKVYSGGIPFQVEVGLAYGGEIPAGFELLRYANRVPLLFDAGSCVTTLAARSIDWKRYKVDDLDRAPVVLMINVISVHVPYTGTGKQSIANVEEIQNEIRLAIMDAARRLQTYLSGKHRRLYQVKRKKTFEKYVPEIARALSILTGEDEEAVKKYFLTFIESHFAAKASEEVTENA
;
A
#
# COMPACT_ATOMS: atom_id res chain seq x y z
N MET A 1 52.65 0.44 21.36
CA MET A 1 51.20 0.69 21.31
C MET A 1 51.01 2.01 20.58
N ALA A 2 50.31 2.04 19.46
CA ALA A 2 50.02 3.30 18.78
C ALA A 2 49.24 4.19 19.76
N GLU A 3 49.69 5.44 19.97
CA GLU A 3 48.97 6.40 20.79
C GLU A 3 47.53 6.51 20.26
N ALA A 4 46.54 6.58 21.16
CA ALA A 4 45.14 6.71 20.76
C ALA A 4 44.92 7.85 19.75
N SER A 5 45.69 8.93 19.85
CA SER A 5 45.75 10.05 18.91
C SER A 5 46.08 9.66 17.47
N GLN A 6 46.93 8.65 17.24
CA GLN A 6 47.28 8.13 15.92
C GLN A 6 46.17 7.21 15.36
N LEU A 7 45.53 6.41 16.21
CA LEU A 7 44.37 5.60 15.85
C LEU A 7 43.14 6.45 15.45
N PHE A 8 42.93 7.59 16.12
CA PHE A 8 41.84 8.53 15.77
C PHE A 8 42.12 9.38 14.52
N LYS A 9 43.38 9.51 14.06
CA LYS A 9 43.71 10.17 12.78
C LYS A 9 43.23 9.36 11.57
N GLU A 10 43.09 8.05 11.72
CA GLU A 10 42.56 7.15 10.68
C GLU A 10 41.02 7.05 10.69
N PHE A 11 40.35 7.71 11.63
CA PHE A 11 38.89 7.73 11.72
C PHE A 11 38.29 8.52 10.54
N LYS A 12 37.83 7.80 9.52
CA LYS A 12 37.17 8.39 8.34
C LYS A 12 35.67 8.26 8.46
N ILE A 13 34.97 9.39 8.37
CA ILE A 13 33.51 9.44 8.29
C ILE A 13 33.12 9.08 6.85
N GLN A 14 32.33 8.03 6.70
CA GLN A 14 31.82 7.61 5.41
C GLN A 14 30.59 8.44 5.04
N SER A 15 30.52 8.91 3.79
CA SER A 15 29.32 9.57 3.29
C SER A 15 28.18 8.57 3.09
N VAL A 16 26.93 9.04 3.12
CA VAL A 16 25.75 8.21 2.82
C VAL A 16 25.84 7.58 1.43
N SER A 17 26.28 8.36 0.44
CA SER A 17 26.46 7.87 -0.94
C SER A 17 27.55 6.80 -1.00
N GLU A 18 28.65 6.95 -0.26
CA GLU A 18 29.73 5.96 -0.22
C GLU A 18 29.29 4.66 0.47
N PHE A 19 28.51 4.78 1.54
CA PHE A 19 27.92 3.63 2.22
C PHE A 19 27.04 2.82 1.28
N PHE A 20 26.13 3.46 0.54
CA PHE A 20 25.25 2.75 -0.39
C PHE A 20 25.96 2.28 -1.66
N ARG A 21 27.04 2.93 -2.09
CA ARG A 21 27.91 2.42 -3.15
C ARG A 21 28.49 1.06 -2.79
N ARG A 22 28.94 0.87 -1.54
CA ARG A 22 29.46 -0.42 -1.07
C ARG A 22 28.33 -1.42 -0.78
N ASN A 23 27.16 -0.92 -0.38
CA ASN A 23 26.00 -1.71 0.03
C ASN A 23 24.81 -1.56 -0.93
N ALA A 24 25.04 -1.68 -2.24
CA ALA A 24 24.00 -1.50 -3.26
C ALA A 24 22.80 -2.44 -3.07
N ALA A 25 23.02 -3.61 -2.43
CA ALA A 25 21.98 -4.54 -2.06
C ALA A 25 20.93 -3.93 -1.12
N MET A 26 21.31 -3.00 -0.23
CA MET A 26 20.39 -2.29 0.65
C MET A 26 19.47 -1.35 -0.14
N LEU A 27 19.88 -0.84 -1.30
CA LEU A 27 19.00 -0.06 -2.16
C LEU A 27 18.07 -0.94 -3.02
N GLY A 28 18.13 -2.26 -2.87
CA GLY A 28 17.34 -3.19 -3.68
C GLY A 28 17.94 -3.48 -5.06
N TYR A 29 19.18 -3.04 -5.34
CA TYR A 29 19.94 -3.43 -6.53
C TYR A 29 20.63 -4.78 -6.30
N THR A 30 19.86 -5.85 -6.31
CA THR A 30 20.35 -7.23 -6.18
C THR A 30 19.93 -8.07 -7.39
N GLY A 31 20.90 -8.62 -8.12
CA GLY A 31 20.61 -9.40 -9.33
C GLY A 31 20.18 -8.55 -10.54
N LYS A 32 20.28 -9.15 -11.73
CA LYS A 32 20.20 -8.41 -13.01
C LYS A 32 18.80 -7.94 -13.38
N ILE A 33 17.77 -8.75 -13.12
CA ILE A 33 16.37 -8.42 -13.43
C ILE A 33 15.83 -7.40 -12.42
N ARG A 34 15.99 -7.68 -11.13
CA ARG A 34 15.51 -6.81 -10.05
C ARG A 34 16.14 -5.42 -10.11
N SER A 35 17.43 -5.31 -10.40
CA SER A 35 18.08 -3.99 -10.53
C SER A 35 17.45 -3.13 -11.63
N LEU A 36 17.14 -3.71 -12.80
CA LEU A 36 16.46 -2.99 -13.88
C LEU A 36 15.05 -2.56 -13.47
N THR A 37 14.29 -3.48 -12.87
CA THR A 37 12.94 -3.18 -12.38
C THR A 37 12.95 -2.09 -11.31
N THR A 38 13.94 -2.07 -10.41
CA THR A 38 14.11 -1.02 -9.39
C THR A 38 14.38 0.34 -10.03
N VAL A 39 15.23 0.42 -11.06
CA VAL A 39 15.49 1.70 -11.76
C VAL A 39 14.19 2.26 -12.36
N VAL A 40 13.43 1.42 -13.07
CA VAL A 40 12.15 1.84 -13.66
C VAL A 40 11.15 2.21 -12.56
N HIS A 41 11.10 1.44 -11.48
CA HIS A 41 10.23 1.70 -10.34
C HIS A 41 10.46 3.08 -9.72
N GLU A 42 11.71 3.45 -9.45
CA GLU A 42 12.03 4.73 -8.84
C GLU A 42 11.71 5.91 -9.77
N ALA A 43 11.86 5.74 -11.09
CA ALA A 43 11.51 6.77 -12.05
C ALA A 43 9.98 6.94 -12.20
N VAL A 44 9.25 5.82 -12.35
CA VAL A 44 7.79 5.82 -12.56
C VAL A 44 7.03 6.29 -11.31
N THR A 45 7.45 5.86 -10.12
CA THR A 45 6.78 6.30 -8.87
C THR A 45 6.93 7.79 -8.62
N ASN A 46 8.11 8.37 -8.89
CA ASN A 46 8.32 9.81 -8.80
C ASN A 46 7.52 10.58 -9.85
N SER A 47 7.39 10.03 -11.06
CA SER A 47 6.57 10.62 -12.13
C SER A 47 5.09 10.66 -11.74
N LEU A 48 4.56 9.56 -11.19
CA LEU A 48 3.18 9.48 -10.69
C LEU A 48 2.93 10.47 -9.56
N ASP A 49 3.83 10.51 -8.56
CA ASP A 49 3.73 11.43 -7.42
C ASP A 49 3.74 12.89 -7.90
N ALA A 50 4.62 13.25 -8.83
CA ALA A 50 4.73 14.62 -9.35
C ALA A 50 3.47 15.05 -10.13
N CYS A 51 2.89 14.15 -10.91
CA CYS A 51 1.65 14.42 -11.65
C CYS A 51 0.46 14.60 -10.68
N GLU A 52 0.31 13.69 -9.71
CA GLU A 52 -0.79 13.73 -8.73
C GLU A 52 -0.71 14.97 -7.83
N GLU A 53 0.48 15.36 -7.38
CA GLU A 53 0.68 16.58 -6.60
C GLU A 53 0.31 17.86 -7.37
N ALA A 54 0.49 17.83 -8.69
CA ALA A 54 0.12 18.94 -9.58
C ALA A 54 -1.35 18.88 -10.04
N GLY A 55 -2.11 17.84 -9.67
CA GLY A 55 -3.47 17.61 -10.16
C GLY A 55 -3.54 17.33 -11.67
N ILE A 56 -2.45 16.79 -12.25
CA ILE A 56 -2.35 16.46 -13.68
C ILE A 56 -2.57 14.96 -13.84
N ALA A 57 -3.42 14.56 -14.80
CA ALA A 57 -3.60 13.16 -15.12
C ALA A 57 -2.26 12.58 -15.65
N PRO A 58 -1.66 11.57 -15.01
CA PRO A 58 -0.32 11.10 -15.36
C PRO A 58 -0.28 10.44 -16.74
N TYR A 59 0.61 10.90 -17.61
CA TYR A 59 0.99 10.25 -18.86
C TYR A 59 2.48 9.94 -18.75
N ILE A 60 2.82 8.65 -18.73
CA ILE A 60 4.18 8.18 -18.49
C ILE A 60 4.58 7.29 -19.65
N ARG A 61 5.68 7.64 -20.32
CA ARG A 61 6.29 6.82 -21.36
C ARG A 61 7.60 6.25 -20.84
N VAL A 62 7.71 4.93 -20.87
CA VAL A 62 8.90 4.17 -20.48
C VAL A 62 9.46 3.50 -21.73
N GLU A 63 10.72 3.75 -22.04
CA GLU A 63 11.42 3.19 -23.19
C GLU A 63 12.70 2.52 -22.73
N ILE A 64 12.94 1.29 -23.20
CA ILE A 64 14.10 0.49 -22.84
C ILE A 64 14.82 0.08 -24.12
N GLU A 65 15.96 0.70 -24.38
CA GLU A 65 16.79 0.39 -25.55
C GLU A 65 17.93 -0.57 -25.15
N GLU A 66 18.18 -1.61 -25.94
CA GLU A 66 19.33 -2.49 -25.76
C GLU A 66 20.56 -1.90 -26.47
N LEU A 67 21.58 -1.51 -25.71
CA LEU A 67 22.84 -0.98 -26.23
C LEU A 67 23.91 -2.07 -26.39
N GLY A 68 23.64 -3.28 -25.89
CA GLY A 68 24.53 -4.43 -25.95
C GLY A 68 24.20 -5.46 -24.86
N LYS A 69 25.05 -6.48 -24.72
CA LYS A 69 24.85 -7.56 -23.74
C LYS A 69 24.78 -7.01 -22.31
N GLU A 70 23.63 -7.19 -21.67
CA GLU A 70 23.35 -6.74 -20.30
C GLU A 70 23.53 -5.23 -20.09
N HIS A 71 23.31 -4.46 -21.16
CA HIS A 71 23.52 -3.02 -21.21
C HIS A 71 22.29 -2.37 -21.83
N TYR A 72 21.56 -1.60 -21.04
CA TYR A 72 20.32 -0.98 -21.47
C TYR A 72 20.33 0.52 -21.17
N LYS A 73 19.64 1.28 -22.02
CA LYS A 73 19.28 2.66 -21.76
C LYS A 73 17.81 2.71 -21.37
N VAL A 74 17.53 3.18 -20.17
CA VAL A 74 16.18 3.35 -19.64
C VAL A 74 15.80 4.82 -19.75
N ILE A 75 14.72 5.09 -20.46
CA ILE A 75 14.17 6.42 -20.67
C ILE A 75 12.80 6.46 -20.04
N VAL A 76 12.56 7.43 -19.16
CA VAL A 76 11.24 7.67 -18.55
C VAL A 76 10.88 9.13 -18.78
N GLU A 77 9.74 9.35 -19.42
CA GLU A 77 9.19 10.66 -19.72
C GLU A 77 7.82 10.81 -19.07
N ASP A 78 7.61 11.94 -18.39
CA ASP A 78 6.35 12.31 -17.74
C ASP A 78 5.82 13.65 -18.25
N ASN A 79 4.52 13.87 -18.06
CA ASN A 79 3.83 15.15 -18.30
C ASN A 79 3.59 15.95 -17.00
N GLY A 80 4.43 15.73 -15.98
CA GLY A 80 4.28 16.34 -14.67
C GLY A 80 4.59 17.84 -14.67
N PRO A 81 4.71 18.46 -13.48
CA PRO A 81 4.93 19.91 -13.36
C PRO A 81 6.28 20.40 -13.89
N GLY A 82 7.25 19.51 -14.08
CA GLY A 82 8.66 19.82 -14.34
C GLY A 82 9.44 20.14 -13.06
N ILE A 83 10.77 20.14 -13.16
CA ILE A 83 11.68 20.43 -12.05
C ILE A 83 12.39 21.75 -12.32
N PRO A 84 12.33 22.75 -11.40
CA PRO A 84 13.05 24.00 -11.59
C PRO A 84 14.57 23.78 -11.60
N GLU A 85 15.28 24.58 -12.40
CA GLU A 85 16.73 24.46 -12.63
C GLU A 85 17.55 24.28 -11.34
N LYS A 86 17.22 25.05 -10.30
CA LYS A 86 17.93 25.07 -9.01
C LYS A 86 17.83 23.76 -8.24
N TYR A 87 16.79 22.95 -8.47
CA TYR A 87 16.52 21.73 -7.71
C TYR A 87 16.97 20.46 -8.43
N ILE A 88 17.39 20.54 -9.70
CA ILE A 88 17.82 19.36 -10.48
C ILE A 88 18.93 18.59 -9.75
N THR A 89 19.97 19.26 -9.27
CA THR A 89 21.07 18.61 -8.54
C THR A 89 20.65 18.04 -7.19
N HIS A 90 19.68 18.67 -6.52
CA HIS A 90 19.17 18.20 -5.24
C HIS A 90 18.29 16.95 -5.39
N VAL A 91 17.45 16.90 -6.43
CA VAL A 91 16.54 15.78 -6.69
C VAL A 91 17.30 14.55 -7.18
N PHE A 92 18.24 14.71 -8.11
CA PHE A 92 18.95 13.60 -8.74
C PHE A 92 20.28 13.25 -8.09
N GLY A 93 20.83 14.13 -7.24
CA GLY A 93 22.20 14.02 -6.77
C GLY A 93 22.42 14.08 -5.27
N LYS A 94 21.36 14.17 -4.46
CA LYS A 94 21.46 14.13 -3.00
C LYS A 94 20.65 12.95 -2.46
N MET A 95 21.29 12.04 -1.73
CA MET A 95 20.61 10.93 -1.05
C MET A 95 20.12 11.38 0.33
N LEU A 96 19.00 10.81 0.79
CA LEU A 96 18.29 11.19 2.03
C LEU A 96 17.84 12.66 2.05
N ALA A 97 17.65 13.25 0.87
CA ALA A 97 17.11 14.58 0.72
C ALA A 97 15.69 14.49 0.15
N GLY A 98 14.73 15.06 0.86
CA GLY A 98 13.35 15.09 0.41
C GLY A 98 12.46 15.85 1.38
N THR A 99 11.46 16.53 0.84
CA THR A 99 10.44 17.23 1.61
C THR A 99 9.49 16.25 2.33
N LYS A 100 9.39 15.00 1.84
CA LYS A 100 8.46 13.97 2.30
C LYS A 100 8.95 13.16 3.50
N ALA A 101 10.26 13.03 3.72
CA ALA A 101 10.81 12.17 4.78
C ALA A 101 10.60 12.70 6.21
N HIS A 102 10.30 13.99 6.36
CA HIS A 102 10.14 14.65 7.66
C HIS A 102 8.68 14.88 8.05
N ARG A 103 7.72 14.54 7.17
CA ARG A 103 6.29 14.77 7.38
C ARG A 103 5.56 13.43 7.38
N ASN A 104 4.58 13.28 8.26
CA ASN A 104 3.72 12.09 8.32
C ASN A 104 2.67 12.15 7.20
N ILE A 105 3.14 12.06 5.95
CA ILE A 105 2.32 12.13 4.73
C ILE A 105 2.47 10.81 3.99
N GLN A 106 1.35 10.25 3.54
CA GLN A 106 1.37 9.09 2.65
C GLN A 106 2.16 9.41 1.38
N SER A 107 3.13 8.57 1.05
CA SER A 107 3.89 8.70 -0.19
C SER A 107 4.28 7.33 -0.72
N ARG A 108 4.49 7.25 -2.05
CA ARG A 108 5.06 6.07 -2.70
C ARG A 108 6.53 5.91 -2.28
N GLY A 109 7.27 7.02 -2.23
CA GLY A 109 8.66 7.09 -1.80
C GLY A 109 8.87 7.60 -0.35
N GLN A 110 9.25 6.71 0.57
CA GLN A 110 9.40 7.08 2.00
C GLN A 110 10.73 7.73 2.45
N GLN A 111 11.87 7.43 1.80
CA GLN A 111 13.20 7.65 2.40
C GLN A 111 14.03 8.76 1.74
N GLY A 112 13.58 9.33 0.61
CA GLY A 112 14.36 10.33 -0.14
C GLY A 112 15.65 9.77 -0.75
N ILE A 113 15.68 8.47 -1.07
CA ILE A 113 16.84 7.80 -1.69
C ILE A 113 16.54 7.36 -3.15
N GLY A 114 15.26 7.36 -3.55
CA GLY A 114 14.77 6.66 -4.74
C GLY A 114 15.53 6.92 -6.04
N ILE A 115 15.25 8.06 -6.68
CA ILE A 115 15.85 8.38 -7.98
C ILE A 115 17.36 8.66 -7.89
N SER A 116 17.84 9.26 -6.80
CA SER A 116 19.27 9.43 -6.55
C SER A 116 20.01 8.08 -6.49
N GLY A 117 19.38 7.04 -5.95
CA GLY A 117 19.90 5.68 -5.95
C GLY A 117 19.99 5.09 -7.36
N ALA A 118 19.00 5.35 -8.21
CA ALA A 118 19.02 4.92 -9.62
C ALA A 118 20.10 5.64 -10.43
N VAL A 119 20.26 6.95 -10.22
CA VAL A 119 21.34 7.76 -10.81
C VAL A 119 22.71 7.23 -10.35
N MET A 120 22.87 6.94 -9.05
CA MET A 120 24.10 6.38 -8.51
C MET A 120 24.42 5.01 -9.13
N PHE A 121 23.42 4.12 -9.21
CA PHE A 121 23.57 2.80 -9.81
C PHE A 121 23.95 2.89 -11.30
N ALA A 122 23.30 3.76 -12.06
CA ALA A 122 23.64 4.04 -13.45
C ALA A 122 25.08 4.56 -13.58
N GLN A 123 25.47 5.53 -12.75
CA GLN A 123 26.82 6.10 -12.75
C GLN A 123 27.90 5.06 -12.39
N ILE A 124 27.66 4.21 -11.38
CA ILE A 124 28.63 3.19 -10.96
C ILE A 124 28.81 2.13 -12.06
N THR A 125 27.73 1.75 -12.73
CA THR A 125 27.76 0.66 -13.71
C THR A 125 28.21 1.12 -15.10
N SER A 126 27.72 2.25 -15.61
CA SER A 126 28.06 2.75 -16.95
C SER A 126 29.18 3.81 -16.97
N GLY A 127 29.40 4.53 -15.85
CA GLY A 127 30.33 5.66 -15.77
C GLY A 127 29.81 6.96 -16.39
N LYS A 128 28.66 6.91 -17.08
CA LYS A 128 28.06 8.07 -17.76
C LYS A 128 27.20 8.90 -16.81
N ALA A 129 27.01 10.16 -17.18
CA ALA A 129 26.11 11.07 -16.47
C ALA A 129 24.66 10.80 -16.88
N THR A 130 23.73 10.92 -15.94
CA THR A 130 22.30 10.82 -16.23
C THR A 130 21.86 12.07 -16.96
N ARG A 131 21.19 11.90 -18.11
CA ARG A 131 20.66 13.02 -18.89
C ARG A 131 19.25 13.31 -18.41
N VAL A 132 19.00 14.55 -18.03
CA VAL A 132 17.70 15.03 -17.55
C VAL A 132 17.27 16.19 -18.43
N ILE A 133 16.09 16.07 -19.02
CA ILE A 133 15.43 17.13 -19.78
C ILE A 133 14.17 17.51 -19.00
N THR A 134 14.01 18.77 -18.63
CA THR A 134 12.85 19.19 -17.84
C THR A 134 12.36 20.57 -18.25
N SER A 135 11.06 20.78 -18.11
CA SER A 135 10.41 22.04 -18.42
C SER A 135 9.23 22.28 -17.48
N THR A 136 9.15 23.48 -16.93
CA THR A 136 8.01 23.95 -16.13
C THR A 136 6.92 24.60 -16.97
N GLY A 137 6.95 24.44 -18.30
CA GLY A 137 5.99 25.03 -19.24
C GLY A 137 6.36 26.44 -19.72
N GLY A 138 7.59 26.90 -19.48
CA GLY A 138 8.10 28.15 -20.03
C GLY A 138 8.66 27.99 -21.45
N ASP A 139 9.18 29.08 -22.02
CA ASP A 139 9.72 29.15 -23.39
C ASP A 139 11.00 28.34 -23.61
N LYS A 140 11.57 27.75 -22.56
CA LYS A 140 12.84 27.01 -22.62
C LYS A 140 12.73 25.68 -21.89
N THR A 141 13.27 24.64 -22.51
CA THR A 141 13.56 23.37 -21.84
C THR A 141 15.01 23.37 -21.35
N ILE A 142 15.24 22.77 -20.19
CA ILE A 142 16.58 22.64 -19.61
C ILE A 142 17.03 21.21 -19.80
N GLU A 143 18.19 21.04 -20.41
CA GLU A 143 18.86 19.77 -20.56
C GLU A 143 20.14 19.75 -19.73
N ALA A 144 20.27 18.80 -18.82
CA ALA A 144 21.38 18.71 -17.88
C ALA A 144 21.90 17.27 -17.77
N TRP A 145 23.23 17.13 -17.72
CA TRP A 145 23.90 15.87 -17.43
C TRP A 145 24.36 15.87 -15.99
N VAL A 146 23.73 15.05 -15.15
CA VAL A 146 23.92 15.02 -13.70
C VAL A 146 24.78 13.82 -13.30
N LYS A 147 25.77 14.06 -12.44
CA LYS A 147 26.55 13.05 -11.72
C LYS A 147 26.46 13.27 -10.22
N ILE A 148 26.66 12.21 -9.45
CA ILE A 148 26.73 12.25 -7.99
C ILE A 148 28.20 12.23 -7.59
N ASP A 149 28.59 13.23 -6.80
CA ASP A 149 29.81 13.19 -6.02
C ASP A 149 29.57 12.28 -4.81
N VAL A 150 30.11 11.07 -4.88
CA VAL A 150 29.90 10.03 -3.87
C VAL A 150 30.53 10.40 -2.54
N ASP A 151 31.63 11.15 -2.53
CA ASP A 151 32.34 11.48 -1.29
C ASP A 151 31.60 12.59 -0.52
N LYS A 152 31.00 13.54 -1.25
CA LYS A 152 30.25 14.67 -0.65
C LYS A 152 28.75 14.46 -0.53
N ASN A 153 28.18 13.43 -1.18
CA ASN A 153 26.74 13.22 -1.31
C ASN A 153 26.03 14.44 -1.97
N GLU A 154 26.61 14.95 -3.06
CA GLU A 154 26.10 16.13 -3.77
C GLU A 154 26.03 15.92 -5.29
N GLY A 155 24.99 16.46 -5.92
CA GLY A 155 24.82 16.43 -7.37
C GLY A 155 25.66 17.49 -8.08
N LYS A 156 26.38 17.08 -9.12
CA LYS A 156 27.16 17.95 -10.01
C LYS A 156 26.61 17.88 -11.43
N ILE A 157 26.43 19.05 -12.05
CA ILE A 157 26.08 19.14 -13.47
C ILE A 157 27.37 19.16 -14.28
N VAL A 158 27.55 18.17 -15.15
CA VAL A 158 28.71 18.05 -16.05
C VAL A 158 28.54 18.94 -17.28
N LYS A 159 27.33 18.98 -17.81
CA LYS A 159 26.97 19.74 -19.00
C LYS A 159 25.54 20.24 -18.85
N LYS A 160 25.27 21.44 -19.35
CA LYS A 160 23.94 22.06 -19.34
C LYS A 160 23.69 22.79 -20.65
N GLU A 161 22.54 22.55 -21.24
CA GLU A 161 22.04 23.20 -22.45
C GLU A 161 20.61 23.72 -22.19
N LYS A 162 20.24 24.79 -22.90
CA LYS A 162 18.88 25.34 -22.87
C LYS A 162 18.36 25.36 -24.29
N HIS A 163 17.23 24.72 -24.53
CA HIS A 163 16.61 24.66 -25.85
C HIS A 163 15.31 25.46 -25.86
N PRO A 164 14.93 26.06 -27.00
CA PRO A 164 13.62 26.69 -27.13
C PRO A 164 12.51 25.64 -27.00
N ASN A 165 11.41 26.00 -26.34
CA ASN A 165 10.25 25.16 -26.10
C ASN A 165 9.01 25.67 -26.88
N PRO A 166 9.01 25.61 -28.22
CA PRO A 166 7.94 26.21 -29.02
C PRO A 166 6.57 25.54 -28.79
N LYS A 167 6.55 24.29 -28.33
CA LYS A 167 5.32 23.53 -28.04
C LYS A 167 4.84 23.70 -26.60
N GLY A 168 5.55 24.44 -25.76
CA GLY A 168 5.20 24.61 -24.35
C GLY A 168 5.18 23.28 -23.57
N TRP A 169 6.02 22.31 -23.96
CA TRP A 169 6.08 21.01 -23.27
C TRP A 169 6.38 21.22 -21.78
N ARG A 170 5.69 20.46 -20.94
CA ARG A 170 5.80 20.49 -19.49
C ARG A 170 5.96 19.05 -19.01
N GLY A 171 7.00 18.80 -18.23
CA GLY A 171 7.34 17.45 -17.82
C GLY A 171 8.82 17.25 -17.54
N THR A 172 9.18 16.00 -17.25
CA THR A 172 10.56 15.57 -17.05
C THR A 172 10.83 14.30 -17.85
N ARG A 173 11.97 14.27 -18.52
CA ARG A 173 12.50 13.10 -19.24
C ARG A 173 13.88 12.77 -18.66
N ILE A 174 14.04 11.53 -18.20
CA ILE A 174 15.26 11.04 -17.56
C ILE A 174 15.79 9.89 -18.41
N GLU A 175 17.06 9.96 -18.80
CA GLU A 175 17.76 8.89 -19.52
C GLU A 175 18.89 8.33 -18.66
N LEU A 176 18.79 7.05 -18.31
CA LEU A 176 19.70 6.32 -17.44
C LEU A 176 20.35 5.18 -18.24
N GLU A 177 21.68 5.21 -18.38
CA GLU A 177 22.43 4.10 -18.96
C GLU A 177 22.92 3.17 -17.86
N VAL A 178 22.48 1.91 -17.91
CA VAL A 178 22.69 0.90 -16.87
C VAL A 178 23.32 -0.36 -17.44
N LYS A 179 24.36 -0.87 -16.77
CA LYS A 179 25.03 -2.15 -17.12
C LYS A 179 24.77 -3.21 -16.06
N ASN A 180 25.07 -4.46 -16.39
CA ASN A 180 24.87 -5.64 -15.53
C ASN A 180 23.39 -5.90 -15.17
N VAL A 181 22.50 -5.55 -16.09
CA VAL A 181 21.06 -5.67 -15.96
C VAL A 181 20.50 -6.56 -17.07
N ARG A 182 19.31 -7.14 -16.87
CA ARG A 182 18.69 -8.00 -17.88
C ARG A 182 17.20 -7.72 -17.99
N TYR A 183 16.74 -7.48 -19.22
CA TYR A 183 15.32 -7.39 -19.51
C TYR A 183 14.71 -8.79 -19.73
N VAL A 184 13.64 -9.11 -19.00
CA VAL A 184 12.89 -10.37 -19.14
C VAL A 184 11.41 -10.09 -18.88
N ARG A 185 10.51 -10.63 -19.71
CA ARG A 185 9.06 -10.64 -19.46
C ARG A 185 8.66 -11.70 -18.42
N SER A 186 9.21 -11.62 -17.21
CA SER A 186 8.82 -12.47 -16.07
C SER A 186 7.93 -11.71 -15.08
N LYS A 187 7.34 -12.41 -14.09
CA LYS A 187 6.58 -11.77 -12.99
C LYS A 187 7.40 -10.77 -12.16
N GLN A 188 8.72 -10.76 -12.30
CA GLN A 188 9.63 -9.84 -11.62
C GLN A 188 10.23 -8.77 -12.55
N GLY A 189 9.89 -8.84 -13.84
CA GLY A 189 10.37 -7.91 -14.85
C GLY A 189 9.58 -6.61 -14.92
N VAL A 190 10.07 -5.69 -15.76
CA VAL A 190 9.51 -4.35 -15.93
C VAL A 190 8.10 -4.38 -16.51
N TYR A 191 7.82 -5.24 -17.50
CA TYR A 191 6.47 -5.38 -18.04
C TYR A 191 5.43 -5.68 -16.96
N TRP A 192 5.72 -6.65 -16.08
CA TRP A 192 4.82 -7.01 -15.00
C TRP A 192 4.68 -5.89 -13.96
N TYR A 193 5.79 -5.21 -13.63
CA TYR A 193 5.76 -4.01 -12.79
C TYR A 193 4.78 -2.96 -13.32
N LEU A 194 4.90 -2.56 -14.59
CA LEU A 194 4.05 -1.54 -15.20
C LEU A 194 2.59 -2.00 -15.31
N LYS A 195 2.36 -3.28 -15.63
CA LYS A 195 1.02 -3.87 -15.61
C LYS A 195 0.35 -3.73 -14.24
N LEU A 196 1.06 -4.06 -13.16
CA LEU A 196 0.53 -3.90 -11.79
C LEU A 196 0.35 -2.43 -11.41
N THR A 197 1.30 -1.56 -11.78
CA THR A 197 1.18 -0.12 -11.54
C THR A 197 -0.06 0.46 -12.24
N ALA A 198 -0.39 0.02 -13.45
CA ALA A 198 -1.61 0.43 -14.15
C ALA A 198 -2.90 -0.05 -13.45
N ILE A 199 -2.91 -1.26 -12.86
CA ILE A 199 -4.06 -1.75 -12.06
C ILE A 199 -4.29 -0.86 -10.83
N ALA A 200 -3.22 -0.50 -10.11
CA ALA A 200 -3.33 0.30 -8.88
C ALA A 200 -3.53 1.81 -9.12
N ASN A 201 -3.28 2.29 -10.34
CA ASN A 201 -3.37 3.70 -10.70
C ASN A 201 -4.20 3.84 -12.00
N PRO A 202 -5.53 3.62 -11.94
CA PRO A 202 -6.39 3.59 -13.14
C PRO A 202 -6.47 4.93 -13.87
N HIS A 203 -6.06 6.03 -13.24
CA HIS A 203 -5.97 7.37 -13.82
C HIS A 203 -4.65 7.64 -14.56
N ALA A 204 -3.69 6.72 -14.52
CA ALA A 204 -2.43 6.84 -15.22
C ALA A 204 -2.52 6.19 -16.62
N HIS A 205 -2.01 6.88 -17.63
CA HIS A 205 -1.73 6.30 -18.95
C HIS A 205 -0.25 5.93 -18.98
N ILE A 206 0.06 4.66 -19.23
CA ILE A 206 1.44 4.16 -19.22
C ILE A 206 1.76 3.50 -20.54
N GLU A 207 2.82 3.95 -21.20
CA GLU A 207 3.35 3.35 -22.42
C GLU A 207 4.70 2.70 -22.13
N LEU A 208 4.87 1.48 -22.61
CA LEU A 208 6.13 0.75 -22.55
C LEU A 208 6.60 0.45 -23.96
N ILE A 209 7.79 0.94 -24.32
CA ILE A 209 8.55 0.52 -25.49
C ILE A 209 9.60 -0.46 -25.01
N GLU A 210 9.45 -1.70 -25.43
CA GLU A 210 10.36 -2.78 -25.07
C GLU A 210 11.61 -2.78 -25.96
N PRO A 211 12.68 -3.52 -25.56
CA PRO A 211 13.91 -3.61 -26.36
C PRO A 211 13.73 -4.19 -27.77
N ASP A 212 12.65 -4.95 -28.00
CA ASP A 212 12.25 -5.48 -29.31
C ASP A 212 11.53 -4.42 -30.18
N GLY A 213 11.35 -3.19 -29.67
CA GLY A 213 10.60 -2.11 -30.32
C GLY A 213 9.08 -2.24 -30.17
N LYS A 214 8.58 -3.24 -29.44
CA LYS A 214 7.14 -3.42 -29.25
C LYS A 214 6.60 -2.33 -28.32
N LEU A 215 5.61 -1.58 -28.80
CA LEU A 215 4.83 -0.66 -28.00
C LEU A 215 3.69 -1.41 -27.28
N ILE A 216 3.64 -1.28 -25.97
CA ILE A 216 2.55 -1.74 -25.11
C ILE A 216 1.93 -0.52 -24.44
N VAL A 217 0.62 -0.39 -24.57
CA VAL A 217 -0.14 0.72 -24.00
C VAL A 217 -1.06 0.21 -22.91
N PHE A 218 -0.95 0.80 -21.73
CA PHE A 218 -1.90 0.64 -20.62
C PHE A 218 -2.72 1.94 -20.53
N PRO A 219 -3.90 1.99 -21.16
CA PRO A 219 -4.73 3.19 -21.17
C PRO A 219 -5.36 3.45 -19.81
N ARG A 220 -5.80 4.69 -19.59
CA ARG A 220 -6.57 5.07 -18.40
C ARG A 220 -7.91 4.35 -18.37
N SER A 221 -8.27 3.88 -17.18
CA SER A 221 -9.59 3.29 -16.87
C SER A 221 -10.48 4.24 -16.05
N SER A 222 -9.93 5.35 -15.54
CA SER A 222 -10.66 6.35 -14.75
C SER A 222 -10.08 7.74 -14.99
N ASP A 223 -10.92 8.77 -15.03
CA ASP A 223 -10.46 10.17 -15.13
C ASP A 223 -10.26 10.84 -13.76
N TYR A 224 -10.59 10.13 -12.68
CA TYR A 224 -10.48 10.64 -11.32
C TYR A 224 -9.01 10.72 -10.88
N ILE A 225 -8.51 11.94 -10.68
CA ILE A 225 -7.18 12.18 -10.11
C ILE A 225 -7.32 12.24 -8.57
N PRO A 226 -6.60 11.39 -7.82
CA PRO A 226 -6.62 11.43 -6.38
C PRO A 226 -6.10 12.76 -5.83
N GLU A 227 -6.78 13.29 -4.81
CA GLU A 227 -6.29 14.49 -4.12
C GLU A 227 -4.94 14.25 -3.44
N PRO A 228 -4.06 15.27 -3.38
CA PRO A 228 -2.81 15.17 -2.65
C PRO A 228 -3.04 14.77 -1.17
N PRO A 229 -2.18 13.90 -0.61
CA PRO A 229 -2.27 13.49 0.78
C PRO A 229 -1.91 14.66 1.72
N VAL A 230 -2.59 14.71 2.87
CA VAL A 230 -2.39 15.76 3.88
C VAL A 230 -1.59 15.21 5.06
N GLU A 231 -0.77 16.05 5.69
CA GLU A 231 0.01 15.67 6.85
C GLU A 231 -0.88 15.25 8.03
N MET A 232 -0.58 14.07 8.59
CA MET A 232 -1.32 13.51 9.70
C MET A 232 -0.57 13.67 11.02
N LYS A 233 -1.31 14.07 12.04
CA LYS A 233 -0.83 14.00 13.42
C LYS A 233 -0.79 12.55 13.90
N PRO A 234 0.21 12.17 14.72
CA PRO A 234 0.27 10.83 15.31
C PRO A 234 -1.00 10.53 16.10
N HIS A 235 -1.46 9.28 16.05
CA HIS A 235 -2.57 8.84 16.85
C HIS A 235 -2.10 8.33 18.22
N PRO A 236 -2.70 8.74 19.35
CA PRO A 236 -2.21 8.41 20.70
C PRO A 236 -2.01 6.91 20.94
N ARG A 237 -2.93 6.10 20.40
CA ARG A 237 -2.86 4.64 20.47
C ARG A 237 -1.68 4.12 19.66
N GLY A 238 -0.62 3.70 20.33
CA GLY A 238 0.55 3.06 19.73
C GLY A 238 1.82 3.90 19.75
N VAL A 239 1.75 5.17 20.12
CA VAL A 239 2.93 6.06 20.24
C VAL A 239 3.91 5.50 21.27
N LEU A 240 5.22 5.62 21.00
CA LEU A 240 6.27 5.18 21.93
C LEU A 240 6.68 6.30 22.89
N THR A 241 7.28 5.93 24.02
CA THR A 241 7.81 6.89 25.01
C THR A 241 8.81 7.87 24.38
N ASP A 242 9.68 7.38 23.51
CA ASP A 242 10.66 8.21 22.77
C ASP A 242 9.98 9.25 21.87
N ASP A 243 8.89 8.88 21.19
CA ASP A 243 8.14 9.78 20.32
C ASP A 243 7.55 10.93 21.13
N VAL A 244 6.85 10.63 22.23
CA VAL A 244 6.29 11.66 23.14
C VAL A 244 7.40 12.57 23.66
N TYR A 245 8.50 11.98 24.13
CA TYR A 245 9.62 12.72 24.70
C TYR A 245 10.31 13.65 23.68
N ARG A 246 10.59 13.17 22.46
CA ARG A 246 11.20 13.98 21.40
C ARG A 246 10.26 15.05 20.88
N MET A 247 8.98 14.74 20.72
CA MET A 247 7.98 15.73 20.29
C MET A 247 7.78 16.82 21.34
N ALA A 248 7.79 16.47 22.62
CA ALA A 248 7.68 17.43 23.72
C ALA A 248 8.85 18.42 23.77
N LYS A 249 10.05 18.04 23.32
CA LYS A 249 11.20 18.94 23.21
C LYS A 249 11.21 19.83 21.97
N LYS A 250 10.51 19.43 20.90
CA LYS A 250 10.46 20.17 19.63
C LYS A 250 9.24 21.08 19.50
N THR A 251 8.19 20.83 20.29
CA THR A 251 6.94 21.58 20.20
C THR A 251 7.14 23.03 20.65
N ARG A 252 6.31 23.93 20.09
CA ARG A 252 6.24 25.34 20.49
C ARG A 252 5.16 25.61 21.54
N ARG A 253 4.55 24.57 22.09
CA ARG A 253 3.43 24.67 23.03
C ARG A 253 3.94 24.91 24.46
N ASN A 254 3.23 25.73 25.21
CA ASN A 254 3.68 26.17 26.54
C ASN A 254 3.37 25.19 27.68
N THR A 255 2.41 24.27 27.49
CA THR A 255 2.00 23.30 28.51
C THR A 255 1.85 21.91 27.93
N VAL A 256 2.10 20.86 28.73
CA VAL A 256 1.91 19.46 28.33
C VAL A 256 0.47 19.22 27.87
N LYS A 257 -0.53 19.80 28.54
CA LYS A 257 -1.93 19.78 28.11
C LYS A 257 -2.10 20.27 26.66
N ARG A 258 -1.59 21.47 26.36
CA ARG A 258 -1.69 22.06 25.00
C ARG A 258 -0.85 21.32 23.97
N PHE A 259 0.26 20.72 24.39
CA PHE A 259 1.07 19.83 23.57
C PHE A 259 0.27 18.58 23.15
N LEU A 260 -0.37 17.90 24.11
CA LEU A 260 -1.14 16.70 23.83
C LEU A 260 -2.33 16.96 22.89
N VAL A 261 -3.07 18.07 23.09
CA VAL A 261 -4.16 18.49 22.17
C VAL A 261 -3.62 18.94 20.82
N GLY A 262 -2.48 19.64 20.83
CA GLY A 262 -1.93 20.30 19.66
C GLY A 262 -1.26 19.34 18.69
N GLU A 263 -0.49 18.38 19.19
CA GLU A 263 0.39 17.53 18.38
C GLU A 263 -0.22 16.15 18.06
N PHE A 264 -1.13 15.63 18.88
CA PHE A 264 -1.76 14.32 18.63
C PHE A 264 -3.15 14.47 18.02
N SER A 265 -3.56 13.45 17.24
CA SER A 265 -4.92 13.37 16.72
C SER A 265 -5.90 12.84 17.78
N ARG A 266 -7.17 13.26 17.70
CA ARG A 266 -8.27 12.76 18.55
C ARG A 266 -8.11 12.96 20.07
N ILE A 267 -7.23 13.87 20.51
CA ILE A 267 -7.17 14.33 21.90
C ILE A 267 -7.96 15.64 22.03
N SER A 268 -8.99 15.64 22.87
CA SER A 268 -9.73 16.84 23.28
C SER A 268 -9.45 17.16 24.76
N ASP A 269 -9.86 18.33 25.24
CA ASP A 269 -9.72 18.68 26.66
C ASP A 269 -10.39 17.64 27.58
N LYS A 270 -11.59 17.17 27.22
CA LYS A 270 -12.28 16.09 27.97
C LYS A 270 -11.45 14.81 28.02
N LYS A 271 -10.73 14.50 26.93
CA LYS A 271 -9.89 13.30 26.86
C LYS A 271 -8.64 13.41 27.73
N ILE A 272 -8.15 14.63 27.97
CA ILE A 272 -7.05 14.86 28.90
C ILE A 272 -7.52 14.69 30.34
N ASP A 273 -8.73 15.13 30.66
CA ASP A 273 -9.29 14.91 32.00
C ASP A 273 -9.42 13.41 32.28
N GLU A 274 -9.88 12.62 31.30
CA GLU A 274 -9.82 11.16 31.37
C GLU A 274 -8.37 10.64 31.50
N LEU A 275 -7.43 11.16 30.72
CA LEU A 275 -6.01 10.75 30.79
C LEU A 275 -5.44 10.94 32.20
N ILE A 276 -5.77 12.04 32.86
CA ILE A 276 -5.36 12.31 34.26
C ILE A 276 -5.94 11.24 35.19
N GLU A 277 -7.20 10.86 35.02
CA GLU A 277 -7.83 9.78 35.79
C GLU A 277 -7.12 8.43 35.57
N TYR A 278 -6.79 8.09 34.32
CA TYR A 278 -6.09 6.84 33.97
C TYR A 278 -4.66 6.80 34.54
N ILE A 279 -3.88 7.88 34.42
CA ILE A 279 -2.52 7.95 34.98
C ILE A 279 -2.58 7.84 36.51
N ALA A 280 -3.52 8.53 37.16
CA ALA A 280 -3.68 8.43 38.60
C ALA A 280 -4.06 7.01 39.05
N ALA A 281 -4.94 6.34 38.31
CA ALA A 281 -5.32 4.95 38.57
C ALA A 281 -4.12 4.00 38.41
N LEU A 282 -3.32 4.16 37.36
CA LEU A 282 -2.13 3.33 37.12
C LEU A 282 -1.07 3.51 38.23
N ARG A 283 -0.83 4.74 38.70
CA ARG A 283 0.08 4.99 39.84
C ARG A 283 -0.39 4.26 41.11
N LEU A 284 -1.69 4.27 41.37
CA LEU A 284 -2.28 3.60 42.53
C LEU A 284 -2.20 2.07 42.41
N ILE A 285 -2.52 1.51 41.24
CA ILE A 285 -2.42 0.07 40.96
C ILE A 285 -0.98 -0.44 41.12
N LYS A 286 0.03 0.37 40.74
CA LYS A 286 1.45 0.02 40.93
C LYS A 286 1.91 0.06 42.40
N THR A 287 1.11 0.66 43.29
CA THR A 287 1.40 0.72 44.73
C THR A 287 0.83 -0.49 45.48
N GLU A 288 -0.05 -1.28 44.85
CA GLU A 288 -0.64 -2.49 45.44
C GLU A 288 0.34 -3.67 45.38
N GLU A 289 0.50 -4.40 46.48
CA GLU A 289 1.46 -5.52 46.59
C GLU A 289 0.87 -6.87 46.10
N ASP A 290 -0.46 -7.02 46.14
CA ASP A 290 -1.14 -8.26 45.75
C ASP A 290 -1.38 -8.35 44.24
N LYS A 291 -0.69 -9.30 43.58
CA LYS A 291 -0.75 -9.52 42.12
C LYS A 291 -2.15 -9.89 41.62
N ASN A 292 -2.94 -10.64 42.39
CA ASN A 292 -4.26 -11.08 41.95
C ASN A 292 -5.25 -9.90 41.93
N VAL A 293 -5.18 -9.04 42.95
CA VAL A 293 -5.97 -7.80 43.01
C VAL A 293 -5.53 -6.84 41.91
N GLN A 294 -4.22 -6.78 41.65
CA GLN A 294 -3.64 -5.96 40.59
C GLN A 294 -4.20 -6.33 39.20
N GLU A 295 -4.23 -7.62 38.85
CA GLU A 295 -4.80 -8.11 37.58
C GLU A 295 -6.29 -7.78 37.45
N GLN A 296 -7.08 -7.97 38.52
CA GLN A 296 -8.51 -7.61 38.53
C GLN A 296 -8.73 -6.11 38.32
N LEU A 297 -7.87 -5.25 38.88
CA LEU A 297 -7.93 -3.81 38.69
C LEU A 297 -7.53 -3.41 37.27
N TYR A 298 -6.55 -4.08 36.66
CA TYR A 298 -6.23 -3.88 35.23
C TYR A 298 -7.39 -4.28 34.32
N GLU A 299 -8.06 -5.40 34.58
CA GLU A 299 -9.24 -5.82 33.82
C GLU A 299 -10.38 -4.80 33.93
N ARG A 300 -10.64 -4.27 35.13
CA ARG A 300 -11.63 -3.20 35.34
C ARG A 300 -11.26 -1.91 34.60
N LEU A 301 -9.98 -1.57 34.58
CA LEU A 301 -9.47 -0.43 33.82
C LEU A 301 -9.70 -0.60 32.30
N MET A 302 -9.49 -1.82 31.78
CA MET A 302 -9.75 -2.17 30.37
C MET A 302 -11.23 -2.10 29.99
N ARG A 303 -12.13 -2.46 30.91
CA ARG A 303 -13.59 -2.31 30.71
C ARG A 303 -14.02 -0.83 30.65
N GLY A 304 -13.23 0.06 31.24
CA GLY A 304 -13.46 1.51 31.27
C GLY A 304 -14.00 2.03 32.60
N GLU A 305 -13.95 1.22 33.66
CA GLU A 305 -14.50 1.56 34.98
C GLU A 305 -13.51 2.37 35.85
N VAL A 306 -12.84 3.37 35.26
CA VAL A 306 -11.73 4.10 35.89
C VAL A 306 -12.14 4.77 37.20
N LYS A 307 -13.34 5.36 37.25
CA LYS A 307 -13.86 6.01 38.46
C LYS A 307 -14.13 5.02 39.58
N ALA A 308 -14.50 3.78 39.29
CA ALA A 308 -14.69 2.75 40.30
C ALA A 308 -13.34 2.30 40.87
N VAL A 309 -12.34 2.13 40.01
CA VAL A 309 -10.95 1.83 40.40
C VAL A 309 -10.37 2.95 41.26
N LEU A 310 -10.56 4.22 40.89
CA LEU A 310 -10.05 5.33 41.71
C LEU A 310 -10.69 5.38 43.11
N ARG A 311 -11.98 5.05 43.21
CA ARG A 311 -12.73 5.06 44.48
C ARG A 311 -12.33 3.93 45.43
N SER A 312 -11.74 2.83 44.95
CA SER A 312 -11.29 1.75 45.83
C SER A 312 -10.05 2.13 46.66
N PHE A 313 -9.30 3.14 46.24
CA PHE A 313 -8.09 3.60 46.92
C PHE A 313 -8.36 4.83 47.81
N ARG A 314 -7.88 4.79 49.06
CA ARG A 314 -7.92 5.95 49.95
C ARG A 314 -6.92 7.02 49.47
N GLY A 315 -7.32 8.29 49.43
CA GLY A 315 -6.43 9.41 49.09
C GLY A 315 -6.22 9.67 47.59
N TYR A 316 -7.01 9.05 46.70
CA TYR A 316 -6.90 9.21 45.24
C TYR A 316 -6.97 10.68 44.77
N THR A 317 -7.66 11.55 45.51
CA THR A 317 -7.77 12.99 45.21
C THR A 317 -6.42 13.73 45.26
N LYS A 318 -5.48 13.28 46.09
CA LYS A 318 -4.13 13.85 46.18
C LYS A 318 -3.31 13.49 44.93
N VAL A 319 -3.41 12.25 44.46
CA VAL A 319 -2.72 11.76 43.26
C VAL A 319 -3.27 12.46 42.02
N LEU A 320 -4.58 12.63 41.91
CA LEU A 320 -5.20 13.40 40.83
C LEU A 320 -4.66 14.83 40.72
N LYS A 321 -4.52 15.53 41.86
CA LYS A 321 -3.93 16.89 41.88
C LYS A 321 -2.47 16.91 41.43
N GLN A 322 -1.68 15.89 41.80
CA GLN A 322 -0.28 15.79 41.37
C GLN A 322 -0.16 15.57 39.86
N VAL A 323 -1.01 14.70 39.29
CA VAL A 323 -1.05 14.44 37.85
C VAL A 323 -1.62 15.63 37.08
N ALA A 324 -2.61 16.35 37.61
CA ALA A 324 -3.08 17.60 37.01
C ALA A 324 -1.96 18.64 36.92
N LYS A 325 -1.13 18.77 37.97
CA LYS A 325 0.05 19.65 37.97
C LYS A 325 1.10 19.24 36.95
N LEU A 326 1.23 17.95 36.62
CA LEU A 326 2.09 17.48 35.54
C LEU A 326 1.65 18.04 34.18
N MET A 327 0.35 18.08 33.91
CA MET A 327 -0.19 18.55 32.63
C MET A 327 0.00 20.07 32.40
N GLU A 328 0.26 20.83 33.46
CA GLU A 328 0.53 22.27 33.39
C GLU A 328 2.02 22.61 33.22
N LYS A 329 2.92 21.62 33.35
CA LYS A 329 4.36 21.85 33.15
C LYS A 329 4.68 22.22 31.70
N PRO A 330 5.79 22.94 31.46
CA PRO A 330 6.35 23.10 30.12
C PRO A 330 6.72 21.74 29.50
N PRO A 331 6.35 21.46 28.23
CA PRO A 331 6.67 20.19 27.56
C PRO A 331 8.17 19.86 27.51
N GLU A 332 9.03 20.87 27.38
CA GLU A 332 10.49 20.69 27.35
C GLU A 332 11.06 20.05 28.63
N LYS A 333 10.37 20.25 29.76
CA LYS A 333 10.77 19.73 31.07
C LYS A 333 10.17 18.35 31.38
N LEU A 334 9.45 17.76 30.44
CA LEU A 334 8.87 16.42 30.59
C LEU A 334 10.01 15.39 30.74
N THR A 335 9.96 14.59 31.80
CA THR A 335 10.91 13.50 32.02
C THR A 335 10.53 12.25 31.23
N TRP A 336 11.50 11.34 31.04
CA TRP A 336 11.23 10.05 30.37
C TRP A 336 10.17 9.24 31.12
N HIS A 337 10.22 9.22 32.45
CA HIS A 337 9.27 8.50 33.28
C HIS A 337 7.85 9.07 33.16
N GLU A 338 7.70 10.39 33.17
CA GLU A 338 6.39 11.04 32.96
C GLU A 338 5.83 10.76 31.55
N ALA A 339 6.69 10.69 30.53
CA ALA A 339 6.28 10.29 29.18
C ALA A 339 5.84 8.83 29.11
N GLU A 340 6.49 7.93 29.85
CA GLU A 340 6.14 6.52 29.94
C GLU A 340 4.74 6.33 30.56
N GLU A 341 4.43 7.06 31.64
CA GLU A 341 3.11 7.03 32.28
C GLU A 341 2.00 7.48 31.32
N ILE A 342 2.25 8.51 30.49
CA ILE A 342 1.30 8.98 29.47
C ILE A 342 1.06 7.89 28.43
N VAL A 343 2.12 7.26 27.93
CA VAL A 343 2.03 6.22 26.89
C VAL A 343 1.35 4.96 27.41
N GLU A 344 1.62 4.57 28.66
CA GLU A 344 0.97 3.44 29.30
C GLU A 344 -0.54 3.71 29.45
N ALA A 345 -0.93 4.90 29.92
CA ALA A 345 -2.32 5.29 29.99
C ALA A 345 -3.02 5.26 28.62
N PHE A 346 -2.34 5.67 27.54
CA PHE A 346 -2.88 5.60 26.17
C PHE A 346 -3.24 4.17 25.73
N LYS A 347 -2.61 3.12 26.27
CA LYS A 347 -2.95 1.72 25.92
C LYS A 347 -4.32 1.30 26.46
N TYR A 348 -4.68 1.79 27.64
CA TYR A 348 -5.95 1.43 28.32
C TYR A 348 -7.12 2.34 27.94
N MET A 349 -6.82 3.53 27.39
CA MET A 349 -7.84 4.48 26.97
C MET A 349 -8.50 4.10 25.63
N LYS A 350 -9.82 4.27 25.57
CA LYS A 350 -10.58 4.12 24.31
C LYS A 350 -10.49 5.40 23.48
N PHE A 351 -9.86 5.35 22.31
CA PHE A 351 -9.79 6.46 21.35
C PHE A 351 -10.73 6.23 20.15
N LEU A 352 -11.19 7.32 19.54
CA LEU A 352 -11.85 7.27 18.24
C LEU A 352 -10.87 6.80 17.15
N ALA A 353 -11.39 6.27 16.05
CA ALA A 353 -10.57 5.93 14.90
C ALA A 353 -9.77 7.15 14.39
N PRO A 354 -8.57 6.93 13.82
CA PRO A 354 -7.77 7.99 13.25
C PRO A 354 -8.54 8.72 12.14
N PRO A 355 -8.22 9.99 11.87
CA PRO A 355 -8.86 10.73 10.79
C PRO A 355 -8.64 10.04 9.44
N THR A 356 -9.68 10.02 8.60
CA THR A 356 -9.65 9.44 7.24
C THR A 356 -9.01 10.38 6.21
N HIS A 357 -8.99 11.69 6.46
CA HIS A 357 -8.60 12.69 5.47
C HIS A 357 -7.11 12.70 5.10
N GLY A 358 -6.23 12.01 5.83
CA GLY A 358 -4.80 11.99 5.51
C GLY A 358 -4.37 10.78 4.70
N LEU A 359 -5.19 9.71 4.67
CA LEU A 359 -4.97 8.56 3.81
C LEU A 359 -5.75 8.75 2.50
N ARG A 360 -5.13 8.32 1.40
CA ARG A 360 -5.64 8.36 0.04
C ARG A 360 -5.78 6.92 -0.47
N PRO A 361 -6.91 6.26 -0.17
CA PRO A 361 -7.25 4.96 -0.78
C PRO A 361 -7.38 5.07 -2.30
N ILE A 362 -7.27 3.94 -3.00
CA ILE A 362 -7.61 3.87 -4.44
C ILE A 362 -9.13 4.01 -4.58
N GLY A 363 -9.88 3.37 -3.67
CA GLY A 363 -11.34 3.29 -3.64
C GLY A 363 -11.87 2.05 -4.34
N GLU A 364 -13.02 1.54 -3.87
CA GLU A 364 -13.63 0.29 -4.36
C GLU A 364 -13.89 0.35 -5.88
N GLU A 365 -14.54 1.43 -6.35
CA GLU A 365 -14.88 1.61 -7.77
C GLU A 365 -13.64 1.64 -8.68
N ASN A 366 -12.59 2.35 -8.26
CA ASN A 366 -11.37 2.48 -9.04
C ASN A 366 -10.57 1.16 -9.08
N ILE A 367 -10.56 0.39 -7.99
CA ILE A 367 -9.97 -0.96 -7.98
C ILE A 367 -10.71 -1.87 -8.95
N GLU A 368 -12.05 -1.83 -8.95
CA GLU A 368 -12.85 -2.63 -9.88
C GLU A 368 -12.60 -2.24 -11.34
N LYS A 369 -12.52 -0.94 -11.65
CA LYS A 369 -12.17 -0.44 -13.00
C LYS A 369 -10.78 -0.88 -13.42
N GLY A 370 -9.78 -0.78 -12.53
CA GLY A 370 -8.40 -1.21 -12.79
C GLY A 370 -8.29 -2.70 -13.09
N LEU A 371 -8.96 -3.55 -12.29
CA LEU A 371 -9.01 -5.00 -12.50
C LEU A 371 -9.78 -5.37 -13.78
N LYS A 372 -10.94 -4.74 -14.05
CA LYS A 372 -11.73 -4.98 -15.27
C LYS A 372 -10.97 -4.62 -16.53
N GLY A 373 -10.33 -3.44 -16.57
CA GLY A 373 -9.63 -2.96 -17.76
C GLY A 373 -8.45 -3.83 -18.19
N ILE A 374 -7.76 -4.45 -17.23
CA ILE A 374 -6.51 -5.18 -17.49
C ILE A 374 -6.70 -6.71 -17.51
N LEU A 375 -7.56 -7.26 -16.64
CA LEU A 375 -7.72 -8.71 -16.49
C LEU A 375 -8.98 -9.26 -17.16
N LYS A 376 -9.96 -8.41 -17.51
CA LYS A 376 -11.26 -8.80 -18.08
C LYS A 376 -11.88 -10.04 -17.39
N PRO A 377 -12.14 -9.95 -16.07
CA PRO A 377 -12.71 -11.06 -15.32
C PRO A 377 -14.20 -11.22 -15.58
N GLU A 378 -14.73 -12.40 -15.24
CA GLU A 378 -16.18 -12.68 -15.23
C GLU A 378 -16.88 -12.02 -14.03
N PHE A 379 -16.19 -11.98 -12.89
CA PHE A 379 -16.64 -11.36 -11.65
C PHE A 379 -15.53 -10.54 -11.02
N VAL A 380 -15.85 -9.37 -10.50
CA VAL A 380 -14.94 -8.55 -9.71
C VAL A 380 -15.66 -7.91 -8.53
N THR A 381 -14.96 -7.74 -7.43
CA THR A 381 -15.42 -6.94 -6.31
C THR A 381 -14.24 -6.29 -5.60
N ALA A 382 -14.45 -5.12 -5.00
CA ALA A 382 -13.47 -4.49 -4.13
C ALA A 382 -14.06 -4.13 -2.75
N VAL A 383 -13.22 -4.13 -1.73
CA VAL A 383 -13.57 -3.77 -0.35
C VAL A 383 -12.53 -2.80 0.19
N THR A 384 -12.98 -1.65 0.69
CA THR A 384 -12.16 -0.66 1.39
C THR A 384 -12.55 -0.61 2.86
N ARG A 385 -11.67 -1.05 3.74
CA ARG A 385 -11.92 -1.09 5.19
C ARG A 385 -11.74 0.29 5.83
N PRO A 386 -12.37 0.57 6.99
CA PRO A 386 -12.10 1.80 7.74
C PRO A 386 -10.66 1.80 8.29
N PRO A 387 -10.03 2.97 8.49
CA PRO A 387 -8.64 3.05 8.94
C PRO A 387 -8.47 2.56 10.38
N LYS A 388 -7.34 1.89 10.61
CA LYS A 388 -6.88 1.38 11.91
C LYS A 388 -5.52 1.97 12.23
N VAL A 389 -4.99 1.63 13.41
CA VAL A 389 -3.69 2.12 13.89
C VAL A 389 -2.89 0.94 14.38
N TYR A 390 -1.63 0.86 13.97
CA TYR A 390 -0.65 -0.11 14.45
C TYR A 390 0.44 0.60 15.29
N SER A 391 1.43 -0.14 15.78
CA SER A 391 2.55 0.38 16.59
C SER A 391 3.16 1.68 16.03
N GLY A 392 3.43 2.64 16.90
CA GLY A 392 3.87 4.00 16.57
C GLY A 392 2.73 5.03 16.46
N GLY A 393 1.46 4.64 16.62
CA GLY A 393 0.35 5.59 16.43
C GLY A 393 0.10 5.91 14.97
N ILE A 394 0.54 5.02 14.08
CA ILE A 394 0.56 5.24 12.64
C ILE A 394 -0.75 4.71 12.05
N PRO A 395 -1.56 5.56 11.42
CA PRO A 395 -2.81 5.15 10.79
C PRO A 395 -2.52 4.38 9.50
N PHE A 396 -3.26 3.28 9.32
CA PHE A 396 -3.22 2.47 8.11
C PHE A 396 -4.63 2.07 7.68
N GLN A 397 -4.78 1.74 6.41
CA GLN A 397 -6.03 1.29 5.80
C GLN A 397 -5.71 0.13 4.85
N VAL A 398 -6.65 -0.80 4.71
CA VAL A 398 -6.49 -1.96 3.82
C VAL A 398 -7.60 -1.96 2.78
N GLU A 399 -7.20 -2.18 1.53
CA GLU A 399 -8.11 -2.42 0.41
C GLU A 399 -7.83 -3.80 -0.17
N VAL A 400 -8.90 -4.51 -0.51
CA VAL A 400 -8.83 -5.80 -1.18
C VAL A 400 -9.66 -5.76 -2.44
N GLY A 401 -9.08 -6.16 -3.56
CA GLY A 401 -9.76 -6.44 -4.81
C GLY A 401 -9.75 -7.93 -5.09
N LEU A 402 -10.85 -8.48 -5.56
CA LEU A 402 -10.95 -9.89 -5.96
C LEU A 402 -11.54 -9.97 -7.36
N ALA A 403 -10.86 -10.70 -8.25
CA ALA A 403 -11.33 -10.98 -9.60
C ALA A 403 -11.36 -12.49 -9.85
N TYR A 404 -12.39 -12.97 -10.55
CA TYR A 404 -12.61 -14.38 -10.82
C TYR A 404 -13.05 -14.63 -12.28
N GLY A 405 -12.51 -15.68 -12.90
CA GLY A 405 -12.92 -16.17 -14.22
C GLY A 405 -12.53 -15.25 -15.38
N GLY A 406 -13.19 -15.42 -16.53
CA GLY A 406 -12.94 -14.62 -17.74
C GLY A 406 -11.63 -14.99 -18.44
N GLU A 407 -10.82 -13.98 -18.80
CA GLU A 407 -9.50 -14.16 -19.42
C GLU A 407 -8.37 -14.45 -18.39
N ILE A 408 -8.72 -14.60 -17.10
CA ILE A 408 -7.76 -14.90 -16.05
C ILE A 408 -7.23 -16.34 -16.22
N PRO A 409 -5.90 -16.55 -16.25
CA PRO A 409 -5.31 -17.89 -16.29
C PRO A 409 -5.73 -18.74 -15.09
N ALA A 410 -5.76 -20.06 -15.27
CA ALA A 410 -6.00 -20.97 -14.15
C ALA A 410 -4.92 -20.80 -13.07
N GLY A 411 -5.38 -20.71 -11.81
CA GLY A 411 -4.54 -20.61 -10.62
C GLY A 411 -4.70 -19.30 -9.86
N PHE A 412 -4.25 -19.34 -8.60
CA PHE A 412 -4.33 -18.21 -7.69
C PHE A 412 -3.16 -17.25 -7.85
N GLU A 413 -3.48 -16.00 -8.18
CA GLU A 413 -2.51 -14.93 -8.34
C GLU A 413 -2.71 -13.84 -7.27
N LEU A 414 -1.68 -13.62 -6.46
CA LEU A 414 -1.66 -12.60 -5.42
C LEU A 414 -0.93 -11.34 -5.90
N LEU A 415 -1.65 -10.24 -6.01
CA LEU A 415 -1.12 -8.91 -6.31
C LEU A 415 -0.97 -8.12 -5.01
N ARG A 416 0.27 -7.79 -4.65
CA ARG A 416 0.60 -7.11 -3.39
C ARG A 416 0.94 -5.65 -3.66
N TYR A 417 0.35 -4.74 -2.89
CA TYR A 417 0.59 -3.31 -2.99
C TYR A 417 0.81 -2.68 -1.62
N ALA A 418 1.65 -1.65 -1.59
CA ALA A 418 1.81 -0.75 -0.46
C ALA A 418 1.74 0.68 -1.00
N ASN A 419 0.85 1.53 -0.45
CA ASN A 419 0.65 2.91 -0.92
C ASN A 419 0.50 3.02 -2.45
N ARG A 420 -0.28 2.12 -3.09
CA ARG A 420 -0.48 2.05 -4.56
C ARG A 420 0.76 1.65 -5.37
N VAL A 421 1.81 1.17 -4.71
CA VAL A 421 3.04 0.69 -5.34
C VAL A 421 3.07 -0.83 -5.30
N PRO A 422 3.27 -1.52 -6.44
CA PRO A 422 3.32 -2.98 -6.45
C PRO A 422 4.61 -3.51 -5.81
N LEU A 423 4.44 -4.59 -5.05
CA LEU A 423 5.51 -5.32 -4.38
C LEU A 423 5.79 -6.62 -5.15
N LEU A 424 6.91 -6.66 -5.87
CA LEU A 424 7.22 -7.76 -6.80
C LEU A 424 8.10 -8.85 -6.18
N PHE A 425 9.00 -8.47 -5.28
CA PHE A 425 10.00 -9.36 -4.72
C PHE A 425 9.65 -9.77 -3.29
N ASP A 426 10.37 -10.76 -2.75
CA ASP A 426 10.33 -11.13 -1.33
C ASP A 426 8.92 -11.48 -0.83
N ALA A 427 8.13 -12.16 -1.67
CA ALA A 427 6.72 -12.49 -1.38
C ALA A 427 6.53 -13.46 -0.21
N GLY A 428 7.50 -14.34 0.06
CA GLY A 428 7.38 -15.42 1.05
C GLY A 428 7.20 -14.94 2.49
N SER A 429 7.92 -13.89 2.89
CA SER A 429 7.88 -13.32 4.25
C SER A 429 6.88 -12.17 4.41
N CYS A 430 6.22 -11.76 3.33
CA CYS A 430 5.33 -10.59 3.33
C CYS A 430 4.02 -10.89 4.06
N VAL A 431 3.59 -9.99 4.96
CA VAL A 431 2.34 -10.14 5.74
C VAL A 431 1.09 -10.37 4.87
N THR A 432 1.04 -9.77 3.68
CA THR A 432 -0.06 -9.94 2.72
C THR A 432 -0.17 -11.38 2.23
N THR A 433 0.98 -12.04 2.00
CA THR A 433 1.05 -13.43 1.56
C THR A 433 0.68 -14.37 2.69
N LEU A 434 1.19 -14.11 3.89
CA LEU A 434 0.85 -14.86 5.10
C LEU A 434 -0.65 -14.75 5.39
N ALA A 435 -1.23 -13.55 5.28
CA ALA A 435 -2.66 -13.32 5.44
C ALA A 435 -3.48 -14.08 4.39
N ALA A 436 -3.13 -13.97 3.10
CA ALA A 436 -3.85 -14.65 2.01
C ALA A 436 -3.81 -16.18 2.13
N ARG A 437 -2.66 -16.76 2.52
CA ARG A 437 -2.51 -18.20 2.74
C ARG A 437 -3.28 -18.70 3.96
N SER A 438 -3.52 -17.83 4.94
CA SER A 438 -4.22 -18.17 6.18
C SER A 438 -5.74 -18.26 6.03
N ILE A 439 -6.28 -17.90 4.85
CA ILE A 439 -7.71 -17.98 4.54
C ILE A 439 -8.05 -19.35 3.97
N ASP A 440 -9.11 -19.96 4.50
CA ASP A 440 -9.68 -21.22 4.01
C ASP A 440 -10.67 -20.93 2.86
N TRP A 441 -10.16 -21.00 1.62
CA TRP A 441 -10.92 -20.69 0.39
C TRP A 441 -12.04 -21.69 0.09
N LYS A 442 -11.96 -22.92 0.62
CA LYS A 442 -12.99 -23.95 0.43
C LYS A 442 -14.33 -23.53 1.02
N ARG A 443 -14.30 -22.80 2.14
CA ARG A 443 -15.51 -22.22 2.77
C ARG A 443 -16.27 -21.28 1.83
N TYR A 444 -15.56 -20.65 0.91
CA TYR A 444 -16.10 -19.69 -0.06
C TYR A 444 -16.37 -20.32 -1.43
N LYS A 445 -16.55 -21.66 -1.49
CA LYS A 445 -16.84 -22.42 -2.73
C LYS A 445 -15.73 -22.40 -3.79
N VAL A 446 -14.49 -22.18 -3.35
CA VAL A 446 -13.29 -22.32 -4.17
C VAL A 446 -12.54 -23.58 -3.70
N ASP A 447 -12.84 -24.70 -4.33
CA ASP A 447 -12.38 -26.03 -3.86
C ASP A 447 -10.88 -26.27 -4.12
N ASP A 448 -10.38 -25.86 -5.28
CA ASP A 448 -8.98 -26.00 -5.70
C ASP A 448 -8.40 -24.62 -6.07
N LEU A 449 -7.60 -24.07 -5.16
CA LEU A 449 -7.00 -22.75 -5.32
C LEU A 449 -5.95 -22.72 -6.44
N ASP A 450 -5.27 -23.85 -6.70
CA ASP A 450 -4.20 -23.92 -7.71
C ASP A 450 -4.76 -23.99 -9.13
N ARG A 451 -6.04 -24.38 -9.28
CA ARG A 451 -6.74 -24.39 -10.58
C ARG A 451 -7.75 -23.27 -10.74
N ALA A 452 -8.28 -22.73 -9.65
CA ALA A 452 -9.29 -21.68 -9.72
C ALA A 452 -8.68 -20.40 -10.31
N PRO A 453 -9.30 -19.78 -11.33
CA PRO A 453 -8.83 -18.53 -11.92
C PRO A 453 -9.19 -17.36 -11.00
N VAL A 454 -8.41 -17.17 -9.94
CA VAL A 454 -8.64 -16.16 -8.89
C VAL A 454 -7.46 -15.22 -8.83
N VAL A 455 -7.72 -13.93 -8.95
CA VAL A 455 -6.74 -12.88 -8.67
C VAL A 455 -7.15 -12.13 -7.41
N LEU A 456 -6.26 -12.07 -6.44
CA LEU A 456 -6.44 -11.33 -5.20
C LEU A 456 -5.47 -10.15 -5.15
N MET A 457 -6.00 -8.93 -5.14
CA MET A 457 -5.27 -7.70 -4.93
C MET A 457 -5.38 -7.28 -3.46
N ILE A 458 -4.25 -6.98 -2.81
CA ILE A 458 -4.20 -6.44 -1.45
C ILE A 458 -3.35 -5.18 -1.46
N ASN A 459 -3.95 -4.05 -1.07
CA ASN A 459 -3.25 -2.77 -0.93
C ASN A 459 -3.25 -2.33 0.54
N VAL A 460 -2.06 -2.14 1.10
CA VAL A 460 -1.87 -1.58 2.44
C VAL A 460 -1.47 -0.12 2.31
N ILE A 461 -2.29 0.77 2.83
CA ILE A 461 -2.09 2.22 2.77
C ILE A 461 -1.71 2.70 4.16
N SER A 462 -0.64 3.47 4.27
CA SER A 462 -0.20 4.06 5.53
C SER A 462 0.69 5.28 5.28
N VAL A 463 0.74 6.21 6.23
CA VAL A 463 1.74 7.30 6.21
C VAL A 463 3.17 6.74 6.31
N HIS A 464 3.31 5.63 7.03
CA HIS A 464 4.56 4.87 7.10
C HIS A 464 4.23 3.38 7.02
N VAL A 465 4.75 2.70 6.02
CA VAL A 465 4.56 1.26 5.83
C VAL A 465 5.73 0.53 6.47
N PRO A 466 5.50 -0.44 7.38
CA PRO A 466 6.59 -1.15 8.05
C PRO A 466 7.21 -2.17 7.09
N TYR A 467 8.21 -1.76 6.32
CA TYR A 467 8.93 -2.67 5.43
C TYR A 467 9.97 -3.50 6.19
N THR A 468 10.19 -4.75 5.78
CA THR A 468 11.24 -5.61 6.39
C THR A 468 12.65 -5.21 5.99
N GLY A 469 12.81 -4.47 4.89
CA GLY A 469 14.11 -4.06 4.36
C GLY A 469 14.02 -2.74 3.60
N THR A 470 15.18 -2.12 3.39
CA THR A 470 15.34 -0.81 2.75
C THR A 470 14.91 -0.76 1.27
N GLY A 471 14.88 -1.92 0.59
CA GLY A 471 14.37 -2.05 -0.78
C GLY A 471 12.84 -2.09 -0.90
N LYS A 472 12.09 -2.06 0.22
CA LYS A 472 10.62 -1.90 0.28
C LYS A 472 9.81 -2.92 -0.53
N GLN A 473 10.21 -4.19 -0.54
CA GLN A 473 9.55 -5.25 -1.33
C GLN A 473 8.60 -6.14 -0.53
N SER A 474 8.65 -6.05 0.80
CA SER A 474 7.83 -6.86 1.69
C SER A 474 7.48 -6.07 2.94
N ILE A 475 6.21 -6.20 3.35
CA ILE A 475 5.68 -5.60 4.57
C ILE A 475 5.93 -6.58 5.72
N ALA A 476 6.44 -6.05 6.84
CA ALA A 476 6.74 -6.80 8.05
C ALA A 476 5.48 -7.41 8.66
N ASN A 477 5.70 -8.51 9.39
CA ASN A 477 4.62 -9.24 10.04
C ASN A 477 4.15 -8.53 11.31
N VAL A 478 3.26 -7.56 11.14
CA VAL A 478 2.60 -6.83 12.23
C VAL A 478 1.20 -7.41 12.38
N GLU A 479 0.86 -7.88 13.59
CA GLU A 479 -0.37 -8.62 13.86
C GLU A 479 -1.64 -7.80 13.55
N GLU A 480 -1.66 -6.51 13.92
CA GLU A 480 -2.80 -5.63 13.66
C GLU A 480 -3.05 -5.46 12.16
N ILE A 481 -1.98 -5.38 11.36
CA ILE A 481 -2.08 -5.29 9.89
C ILE A 481 -2.56 -6.62 9.31
N GLN A 482 -1.99 -7.75 9.77
CA GLN A 482 -2.35 -9.08 9.31
C GLN A 482 -3.84 -9.37 9.56
N ASN A 483 -4.33 -9.08 10.77
CA ASN A 483 -5.72 -9.29 11.15
C ASN A 483 -6.69 -8.45 10.31
N GLU A 484 -6.37 -7.18 10.06
CA GLU A 484 -7.22 -6.33 9.22
C GLU A 484 -7.23 -6.78 7.75
N ILE A 485 -6.08 -7.25 7.22
CA ILE A 485 -6.02 -7.86 5.87
C ILE A 485 -6.90 -9.10 5.79
N ARG A 486 -6.86 -9.98 6.80
CA ARG A 486 -7.70 -11.19 6.82
C ARG A 486 -9.18 -10.82 6.78
N LEU A 487 -9.61 -9.86 7.59
CA LEU A 487 -11.00 -9.39 7.60
C LEU A 487 -11.41 -8.82 6.24
N ALA A 488 -10.55 -8.01 5.61
CA ALA A 488 -10.82 -7.46 4.29
C ALA A 488 -10.97 -8.56 3.21
N ILE A 489 -10.11 -9.60 3.24
CA ILE A 489 -10.22 -10.73 2.31
C ILE A 489 -11.51 -11.51 2.55
N MET A 490 -11.88 -11.74 3.81
CA MET A 490 -13.14 -12.44 4.15
C MET A 490 -14.37 -11.67 3.66
N ASP A 491 -14.37 -10.34 3.76
CA ASP A 491 -15.44 -9.48 3.25
C ASP A 491 -15.60 -9.65 1.72
N ALA A 492 -14.50 -9.62 0.96
CA ALA A 492 -14.52 -9.83 -0.48
C ALA A 492 -14.89 -11.29 -0.88
N ALA A 493 -14.36 -12.27 -0.14
CA ALA A 493 -14.61 -13.70 -0.39
C ALA A 493 -16.07 -14.08 -0.14
N ARG A 494 -16.77 -13.46 0.81
CA ARG A 494 -18.21 -13.63 1.02
C ARG A 494 -19.03 -13.17 -0.20
N ARG A 495 -18.64 -12.05 -0.84
CA ARG A 495 -19.29 -11.58 -2.07
C ARG A 495 -19.05 -12.55 -3.24
N LEU A 496 -17.84 -13.08 -3.37
CA LEU A 496 -17.52 -14.14 -4.34
C LEU A 496 -18.36 -15.41 -4.10
N GLN A 497 -18.50 -15.82 -2.85
CA GLN A 497 -19.28 -17.01 -2.49
C GLN A 497 -20.73 -16.91 -2.96
N THR A 498 -21.37 -15.75 -2.79
CA THR A 498 -22.74 -15.51 -3.30
C THR A 498 -22.80 -15.69 -4.82
N TYR A 499 -21.84 -15.11 -5.54
CA TYR A 499 -21.74 -15.24 -6.99
C TYR A 499 -21.52 -16.69 -7.45
N LEU A 500 -20.56 -17.41 -6.86
CA LEU A 500 -20.29 -18.81 -7.18
C LEU A 500 -21.45 -19.73 -6.85
N SER A 501 -22.16 -19.46 -5.76
CA SER A 501 -23.35 -20.22 -5.37
C SER A 501 -24.46 -20.06 -6.42
N GLY A 502 -24.68 -18.84 -6.93
CA GLY A 502 -25.59 -18.59 -8.04
C GLY A 502 -25.15 -19.33 -9.32
N LYS A 503 -23.85 -19.28 -9.65
CA LYS A 503 -23.29 -19.97 -10.83
C LYS A 503 -23.44 -21.49 -10.75
N HIS A 504 -23.11 -22.09 -9.60
CA HIS A 504 -23.27 -23.52 -9.38
C HIS A 504 -24.74 -23.95 -9.42
N ARG A 505 -25.66 -23.14 -8.88
CA ARG A 505 -27.10 -23.38 -8.96
C ARG A 505 -27.59 -23.40 -10.42
N ARG A 506 -27.20 -22.41 -11.24
CA ARG A 506 -27.52 -22.37 -12.67
C ARG A 506 -26.97 -23.57 -13.44
N LEU A 507 -25.69 -23.91 -13.21
CA LEU A 507 -25.07 -25.09 -13.83
C LEU A 507 -25.79 -26.38 -13.44
N TYR A 508 -26.21 -26.51 -12.18
CA TYR A 508 -26.98 -27.65 -11.71
C TYR A 508 -28.36 -27.72 -12.39
N GLN A 509 -29.07 -26.59 -12.52
CA GLN A 509 -30.35 -26.55 -13.23
C GLN A 509 -30.21 -26.96 -14.71
N VAL A 510 -29.19 -26.46 -15.42
CA VAL A 510 -28.92 -26.84 -16.82
C VAL A 510 -28.60 -28.33 -16.94
N LYS A 511 -27.75 -28.86 -16.06
CA LYS A 511 -27.46 -30.31 -16.03
C LYS A 511 -28.74 -31.12 -15.77
N ARG A 512 -29.55 -30.71 -14.80
CA ARG A 512 -30.81 -31.36 -14.46
C ARG A 512 -31.80 -31.33 -15.63
N LYS A 513 -31.92 -30.21 -16.36
CA LYS A 513 -32.73 -30.11 -17.57
C LYS A 513 -32.27 -31.12 -18.63
N LYS A 514 -30.98 -31.14 -18.96
CA LYS A 514 -30.39 -32.10 -19.92
C LYS A 514 -30.59 -33.56 -19.50
N THR A 515 -30.45 -33.84 -18.20
CA THR A 515 -30.69 -35.17 -17.66
C THR A 515 -32.14 -35.59 -17.87
N PHE A 516 -33.12 -34.71 -17.58
CA PHE A 516 -34.53 -35.01 -17.84
C PHE A 516 -34.79 -35.23 -19.33
N GLU A 517 -34.33 -34.33 -20.21
CA GLU A 517 -34.47 -34.47 -21.68
C GLU A 517 -33.95 -35.82 -22.18
N LYS A 518 -32.86 -36.35 -21.59
CA LYS A 518 -32.30 -37.67 -21.93
C LYS A 518 -33.23 -38.83 -21.53
N TYR A 519 -33.98 -38.71 -20.44
CA TYR A 519 -34.91 -39.74 -19.95
C TYR A 519 -36.31 -39.64 -20.58
N VAL A 520 -36.69 -38.50 -21.17
CA VAL A 520 -38.00 -38.31 -21.79
C VAL A 520 -38.36 -39.41 -22.81
N PRO A 521 -37.46 -39.84 -23.74
CA PRO A 521 -37.81 -40.87 -24.72
C PRO A 521 -38.23 -42.21 -24.09
N GLU A 522 -37.52 -42.64 -23.04
CA GLU A 522 -37.84 -43.89 -22.35
C GLU A 522 -39.18 -43.80 -21.59
N ILE A 523 -39.45 -42.65 -20.97
CA ILE A 523 -40.71 -42.38 -20.27
C ILE A 523 -41.87 -42.32 -21.28
N ALA A 524 -41.68 -41.66 -22.42
CA ALA A 524 -42.68 -41.57 -23.47
C ALA A 524 -43.05 -42.95 -24.03
N ARG A 525 -42.05 -43.80 -24.30
CA ARG A 525 -42.25 -45.18 -24.73
C ARG A 525 -43.00 -46.01 -23.69
N ALA A 526 -42.58 -45.96 -22.42
CA ALA A 526 -43.22 -46.72 -21.35
C ALA A 526 -44.68 -46.28 -21.11
N LEU A 527 -44.96 -44.98 -21.15
CA LEU A 527 -46.31 -44.45 -21.00
C LEU A 527 -47.19 -44.77 -22.21
N SER A 528 -46.67 -44.65 -23.43
CA SER A 528 -47.39 -45.04 -24.66
C SER A 528 -47.85 -46.49 -24.61
N ILE A 529 -46.99 -47.41 -24.13
CA ILE A 529 -47.34 -48.83 -23.96
C ILE A 529 -48.46 -49.03 -22.93
N LEU A 530 -48.47 -48.25 -21.84
CA LEU A 530 -49.44 -48.40 -20.74
C LEU A 530 -50.80 -47.74 -21.04
N THR A 531 -50.80 -46.59 -21.71
CA THR A 531 -52.02 -45.80 -21.96
C THR A 531 -52.62 -46.01 -23.34
N GLY A 532 -51.84 -46.53 -24.30
CA GLY A 532 -52.24 -46.65 -25.70
C GLY A 532 -52.19 -45.32 -26.48
N GLU A 533 -51.64 -44.25 -25.88
CA GLU A 533 -51.45 -42.96 -26.55
C GLU A 533 -50.20 -42.94 -27.45
N ASP A 534 -50.19 -42.03 -28.42
CA ASP A 534 -49.07 -41.88 -29.36
C ASP A 534 -47.77 -41.41 -28.67
N GLU A 535 -46.66 -42.10 -28.95
CA GLU A 535 -45.35 -41.85 -28.32
C GLU A 535 -44.84 -40.43 -28.60
N GLU A 536 -45.08 -39.88 -29.80
CA GLU A 536 -44.65 -38.52 -30.15
C GLU A 536 -45.46 -37.46 -29.42
N ALA A 537 -46.77 -37.66 -29.25
CA ALA A 537 -47.63 -36.76 -28.47
C ALA A 537 -47.19 -36.67 -27.01
N VAL A 538 -46.93 -37.82 -26.36
CA VAL A 538 -46.45 -37.89 -24.97
C VAL A 538 -45.08 -37.25 -24.82
N LYS A 539 -44.15 -37.52 -25.76
CA LYS A 539 -42.82 -36.93 -25.77
C LYS A 539 -42.87 -35.41 -25.90
N LYS A 540 -43.70 -34.87 -26.80
CA LYS A 540 -43.86 -33.42 -27.00
C LYS A 540 -44.45 -32.75 -25.77
N TYR A 541 -45.41 -33.38 -25.10
CA TYR A 541 -45.97 -32.89 -23.83
C TYR A 541 -44.89 -32.73 -22.76
N PHE A 542 -44.08 -33.76 -22.51
CA PHE A 542 -43.04 -33.71 -21.48
C PHE A 542 -41.90 -32.73 -21.81
N LEU A 543 -41.52 -32.58 -23.07
CA LEU A 543 -40.55 -31.55 -23.48
C LEU A 543 -41.08 -30.14 -23.20
N THR A 544 -42.33 -29.88 -23.57
CA THR A 544 -42.99 -28.58 -23.32
C THR A 544 -43.14 -28.31 -21.81
N PHE A 545 -43.44 -29.34 -21.02
CA PHE A 545 -43.53 -29.27 -19.56
C PHE A 545 -42.18 -28.98 -18.89
N ILE A 546 -41.10 -29.61 -19.36
CA ILE A 546 -39.75 -29.32 -18.87
C ILE A 546 -39.39 -27.88 -19.23
N GLU A 547 -39.64 -27.43 -20.45
CA GLU A 547 -39.35 -26.06 -20.86
C GLU A 547 -40.09 -25.02 -20.02
N SER A 548 -41.40 -25.18 -19.81
CA SER A 548 -42.20 -24.24 -19.02
C SER A 548 -41.77 -24.18 -17.54
N HIS A 549 -41.48 -25.34 -16.93
CA HIS A 549 -41.06 -25.41 -15.53
C HIS A 549 -39.67 -24.79 -15.31
N PHE A 550 -38.73 -24.96 -16.25
CA PHE A 550 -37.41 -24.33 -16.15
C PHE A 550 -37.44 -22.85 -16.57
N ALA A 551 -38.35 -22.43 -17.46
CA ALA A 551 -38.55 -21.03 -17.83
C ALA A 551 -39.12 -20.20 -16.66
N ALA A 552 -40.12 -20.72 -15.93
CA ALA A 552 -40.69 -20.07 -14.75
C ALA A 552 -39.65 -19.85 -13.63
N LYS A 553 -38.76 -20.83 -13.42
CA LYS A 553 -37.64 -20.70 -12.48
C LYS A 553 -36.58 -19.70 -12.93
N ALA A 554 -36.36 -19.54 -14.23
CA ALA A 554 -35.42 -18.55 -14.74
C ALA A 554 -35.96 -17.13 -14.55
N SER A 555 -37.28 -16.91 -14.66
CA SER A 555 -37.90 -15.60 -14.43
C SER A 555 -37.90 -15.17 -12.96
N GLU A 556 -38.12 -16.09 -12.02
CA GLU A 556 -38.04 -15.80 -10.58
C GLU A 556 -36.61 -15.39 -10.15
N GLU A 557 -35.58 -15.93 -10.81
CA GLU A 557 -34.17 -15.66 -10.50
C GLU A 557 -33.68 -14.27 -10.96
N VAL A 558 -34.33 -13.64 -11.94
CA VAL A 558 -33.98 -12.27 -12.37
C VAL A 558 -34.48 -11.26 -11.32
N THR A 559 -35.59 -11.55 -10.65
CA THR A 559 -36.17 -10.71 -9.59
C THR A 559 -35.47 -10.81 -8.24
N GLU A 560 -34.80 -11.93 -7.91
CA GLU A 560 -34.04 -12.08 -6.64
C GLU A 560 -32.61 -11.50 -6.69
N ASN A 561 -32.05 -11.27 -7.88
CA ASN A 561 -30.68 -10.77 -8.07
C ASN A 561 -30.60 -9.30 -8.53
N ALA A 562 -31.74 -8.63 -8.68
CA ALA A 562 -31.85 -7.17 -8.85
C ALA A 562 -32.04 -6.51 -7.48
#